data_AF-A0A955HFS2-F1
#
_entry.id   AF-A0A955HFS2-F1
#
_cell.length_a   1.000
_cell.length_b   1.000
_cell.length_c   1.000
_cell.angle_alpha   90.00
_cell.angle_beta   90.00
_cell.angle_gamma   90.00
#
_symmetry.space_group_name_H-M   'P 1'
#
loop_
_entity.id
_entity.type
_entity.pdbx_description
1 polymer ?
#
loop_
_entity_poly.entity_id
_entity_poly.type
_entity_poly.pdbx_seq_one_letter_code
_entity_poly.pdbx_strand_id
1 'polypeptide(L)'
;IQKSEVYKKHYELFIEMQKLIDELGGGVIAENVLLDELATENSTRNHLYFLLVVGDPFYKNKENPKYTHRWFTERKIADEVEKALQNVHKSLNRDELVTEAEIINRFRAELKEMAEGHNEEVLKRWLSISKQIGKNPLGDWGPADSPNIRVKGIRDYAYLAVKRHGSPMHFREVAETINELFGHKAHVATTHNELIKDPRFVLVGRGLYALTEWGYTAGVVKDVLREILENEGPLSRDEIIDKVRKERYVKDNTILVNLQDTNLFKKLANGQYALAD
;
A
#
# COMPACT_ATOMS: atom_id res chain seq x y z
N ILE A 1 18.13 -2.57 -42.56
CA ILE A 1 18.41 -3.74 -41.70
C ILE A 1 17.46 -4.89 -42.02
N GLN A 2 16.13 -4.71 -41.88
CA GLN A 2 15.12 -5.76 -42.11
C GLN A 2 15.12 -6.42 -43.51
N LYS A 3 15.56 -5.71 -44.55
CA LYS A 3 15.67 -6.25 -45.92
C LYS A 3 16.93 -7.10 -46.18
N SER A 4 17.84 -7.21 -45.21
CA SER A 4 19.12 -7.92 -45.40
C SER A 4 18.97 -9.43 -45.35
N GLU A 5 19.82 -10.16 -46.07
CA GLU A 5 19.84 -11.64 -46.04
C GLU A 5 20.21 -12.19 -44.66
N VAL A 6 21.06 -11.47 -43.91
CA VAL A 6 21.40 -11.83 -42.52
C VAL A 6 20.16 -11.75 -41.62
N TYR A 7 19.33 -10.73 -41.78
CA TYR A 7 18.08 -10.60 -41.04
C TYR A 7 17.12 -11.76 -41.32
N LYS A 8 16.91 -12.09 -42.60
CA LYS A 8 16.05 -13.21 -43.00
C LYS A 8 16.56 -14.55 -42.46
N LYS A 9 17.88 -14.77 -42.52
CA LYS A 9 18.52 -16.00 -42.01
C LYS A 9 18.27 -16.22 -40.51
N HIS A 10 18.20 -15.14 -39.74
CA HIS A 10 18.03 -15.19 -38.29
C HIS A 10 16.61 -14.83 -37.84
N TYR A 11 15.63 -14.82 -38.75
CA TYR A 11 14.28 -14.37 -38.46
C TYR A 11 13.57 -15.20 -37.38
N GLU A 12 13.85 -16.50 -37.31
CA GLU A 12 13.33 -17.40 -36.28
C GLU A 12 13.61 -16.89 -34.85
N LEU A 13 14.74 -16.21 -34.62
CA LEU A 13 15.04 -15.62 -33.32
C LEU A 13 14.04 -14.53 -32.91
N PHE A 14 13.52 -13.75 -33.88
CA PHE A 14 12.49 -12.75 -33.60
C PHE A 14 11.15 -13.42 -33.27
N ILE A 15 10.84 -14.56 -33.90
CA ILE A 15 9.63 -15.33 -33.59
C ILE A 15 9.73 -15.98 -32.21
N GLU A 16 10.90 -16.50 -31.82
CA GLU A 16 11.15 -16.99 -30.46
C GLU A 16 11.00 -15.87 -29.43
N MET A 17 11.58 -14.69 -29.71
CA MET A 17 11.48 -13.55 -28.80
C MET A 17 10.05 -12.99 -28.73
N GLN A 18 9.27 -13.06 -29.82
CA GLN A 18 7.85 -12.75 -29.83
C GLN A 18 7.07 -13.70 -28.92
N LYS A 19 7.29 -15.02 -29.05
CA LYS A 19 6.68 -16.02 -28.17
C LYS A 19 7.01 -15.77 -26.70
N LEU A 20 8.25 -15.38 -26.39
CA LEU A 20 8.62 -15.02 -25.02
C LEU A 20 7.84 -13.81 -24.49
N ILE A 21 7.60 -12.78 -25.32
CA ILE A 21 6.76 -11.64 -24.92
C ILE A 21 5.30 -12.08 -24.73
N ASP A 22 4.80 -12.97 -25.57
CA ASP A 22 3.44 -13.49 -25.47
C ASP A 22 3.26 -14.38 -24.22
N GLU A 23 4.23 -15.24 -23.90
CA GLU A 23 4.22 -16.11 -22.72
C GLU A 23 4.46 -15.35 -21.41
N LEU A 24 5.45 -14.45 -21.37
CA LEU A 24 5.80 -13.72 -20.16
C LEU A 24 4.87 -12.54 -19.90
N GLY A 25 4.44 -11.86 -20.96
CA GLY A 25 3.71 -10.60 -20.88
C GLY A 25 2.33 -10.65 -21.51
N GLY A 26 1.81 -11.80 -21.96
CA GLY A 26 0.51 -11.83 -22.65
C GLY A 26 0.46 -10.91 -23.88
N GLY A 27 1.60 -10.63 -24.51
CA GLY A 27 1.73 -9.75 -25.67
C GLY A 27 2.10 -8.30 -25.35
N VAL A 28 2.19 -7.92 -24.07
CA VAL A 28 2.61 -6.57 -23.63
C VAL A 28 3.48 -6.66 -22.37
N ILE A 29 4.66 -6.03 -22.37
CA ILE A 29 5.56 -6.09 -21.23
C ILE A 29 6.36 -4.80 -21.05
N ALA A 30 6.62 -4.41 -19.81
CA ALA A 30 7.53 -3.31 -19.50
C ALA A 30 8.96 -3.67 -19.93
N GLU A 31 9.67 -2.72 -20.53
CA GLU A 31 11.02 -2.93 -21.08
C GLU A 31 12.01 -3.39 -20.02
N ASN A 32 11.98 -2.76 -18.85
CA ASN A 32 12.85 -3.15 -17.73
C ASN A 32 12.55 -4.57 -17.25
N VAL A 33 11.26 -4.93 -17.10
CA VAL A 33 10.86 -6.27 -16.67
C VAL A 33 11.29 -7.34 -17.66
N LEU A 34 11.09 -7.11 -18.97
CA LEU A 34 11.52 -8.04 -20.02
C LEU A 34 13.04 -8.22 -20.02
N LEU A 35 13.80 -7.12 -19.97
CA LEU A 35 15.27 -7.19 -20.01
C LEU A 35 15.86 -7.79 -18.72
N ASP A 36 15.25 -7.53 -17.56
CA ASP A 36 15.65 -8.10 -16.28
C ASP A 36 15.41 -9.61 -16.23
N GLU A 37 14.30 -10.09 -16.80
CA GLU A 37 13.96 -11.52 -16.87
C GLU A 37 14.90 -12.29 -17.83
N LEU A 38 15.23 -11.70 -18.98
CA LEU A 38 16.01 -12.36 -20.01
C LEU A 38 17.52 -12.29 -19.79
N ALA A 39 18.02 -11.29 -19.05
CA ALA A 39 19.45 -11.11 -18.86
C ALA A 39 19.83 -10.36 -17.58
N THR A 40 20.86 -10.84 -16.90
CA THR A 40 21.49 -10.15 -15.77
C THR A 40 22.58 -9.17 -16.20
N GLU A 41 23.30 -9.47 -17.28
CA GLU A 41 24.43 -8.67 -17.77
C GLU A 41 23.99 -7.51 -18.67
N ASN A 42 24.55 -6.32 -18.43
CA ASN A 42 24.26 -5.10 -19.22
C ASN A 42 24.58 -5.26 -20.72
N SER A 43 25.64 -6.00 -21.07
CA SER A 43 26.02 -6.24 -22.47
C SER A 43 24.90 -7.00 -23.21
N THR A 44 24.43 -8.10 -22.61
CA THR A 44 23.35 -8.92 -23.17
C THR A 44 22.04 -8.14 -23.25
N ARG A 45 21.71 -7.32 -22.24
CA ARG A 45 20.54 -6.43 -22.29
C ARG A 45 20.58 -5.46 -23.46
N ASN A 46 21.74 -4.88 -23.76
CA ASN A 46 21.91 -3.98 -24.90
C ASN A 46 21.72 -4.71 -26.24
N HIS A 47 22.21 -5.96 -26.35
CA HIS A 47 21.99 -6.79 -27.54
C HIS A 47 20.51 -7.14 -27.71
N LEU A 48 19.82 -7.55 -26.63
CA LEU A 48 18.37 -7.83 -26.66
C LEU A 48 17.56 -6.58 -27.02
N TYR A 49 17.90 -5.43 -26.44
CA TYR A 49 17.29 -4.15 -26.79
C TYR A 49 17.47 -3.83 -28.28
N PHE A 50 18.67 -4.03 -28.83
CA PHE A 50 18.92 -3.83 -30.25
C PHE A 50 18.01 -4.74 -31.10
N LEU A 51 17.87 -6.02 -30.73
CA LEU A 51 16.97 -6.95 -31.43
C LEU A 51 15.51 -6.49 -31.38
N LEU A 52 15.02 -6.02 -30.23
CA LEU A 52 13.67 -5.46 -30.09
C LEU A 52 13.45 -4.24 -31.00
N VAL A 53 14.47 -3.38 -31.17
CA VAL A 53 14.38 -2.18 -32.01
C VAL A 53 14.37 -2.51 -33.51
N VAL A 54 15.10 -3.54 -33.95
CA VAL A 54 15.21 -3.87 -35.38
C VAL A 54 14.18 -4.90 -35.86
N GLY A 55 13.62 -5.71 -34.96
CA GLY A 55 12.60 -6.71 -35.27
C GLY A 55 11.27 -6.07 -35.66
N ASP A 56 10.69 -6.51 -36.76
CA ASP A 56 9.35 -6.10 -37.22
C ASP A 56 8.16 -6.67 -36.42
N PRO A 57 8.26 -7.74 -35.60
CA PRO A 57 7.15 -8.17 -34.75
C PRO A 57 6.92 -7.27 -33.53
N PHE A 58 7.85 -6.37 -33.21
CA PHE A 58 7.82 -5.61 -31.96
C PHE A 58 7.48 -4.15 -32.19
N TYR A 59 6.61 -3.66 -31.31
CA TYR A 59 6.23 -2.26 -31.27
C TYR A 59 6.58 -1.69 -29.90
N LYS A 60 6.97 -0.42 -29.87
CA LYS A 60 7.39 0.28 -28.66
C LYS A 60 6.48 1.46 -28.37
N ASN A 61 5.92 1.49 -27.16
CA ASN A 61 5.38 2.71 -26.59
C ASN A 61 6.45 3.34 -25.67
N LYS A 62 6.79 4.60 -25.94
CA LYS A 62 7.73 5.33 -25.10
C LYS A 62 7.12 5.61 -23.72
N GLU A 63 8.01 5.70 -22.74
CA GLU A 63 7.66 6.15 -21.40
C GLU A 63 6.94 7.49 -21.44
N ASN A 64 5.90 7.60 -20.60
CA ASN A 64 5.13 8.81 -20.44
C ASN A 64 4.79 9.00 -18.95
N PRO A 65 4.04 10.04 -18.56
CA PRO A 65 3.71 10.26 -17.15
C PRO A 65 2.93 9.12 -16.48
N LYS A 66 2.17 8.33 -17.25
CA LYS A 66 1.30 7.26 -16.74
C LYS A 66 1.94 5.88 -16.78
N TYR A 67 2.79 5.64 -17.78
CA TYR A 67 3.28 4.29 -18.09
C TYR A 67 4.79 4.30 -18.34
N THR A 68 5.45 3.20 -18.01
CA THR A 68 6.86 2.94 -18.34
C THR A 68 7.05 2.63 -19.83
N HIS A 69 8.32 2.57 -20.26
CA HIS A 69 8.67 2.00 -21.56
C HIS A 69 8.12 0.57 -21.65
N ARG A 70 7.41 0.27 -22.74
CA ARG A 70 6.78 -1.04 -22.93
C ARG A 70 6.85 -1.49 -24.38
N TRP A 71 7.06 -2.78 -24.54
CA TRP A 71 7.05 -3.48 -25.80
C TRP A 71 5.77 -4.28 -25.92
N PHE A 72 5.26 -4.38 -27.14
CA PHE A 72 4.07 -5.17 -27.44
C PHE A 72 4.16 -5.78 -28.84
N THR A 73 3.48 -6.90 -29.01
CA THR A 73 3.38 -7.65 -30.27
C THR A 73 2.09 -7.28 -31.02
N GLU A 74 1.02 -7.01 -30.26
CA GLU A 74 -0.28 -6.60 -30.79
C GLU A 74 -0.75 -5.28 -30.18
N ARG A 75 -1.08 -4.32 -31.04
CA ARG A 75 -1.52 -2.98 -30.60
C ARG A 75 -2.81 -3.02 -29.79
N LYS A 76 -3.73 -3.91 -30.18
CA LYS A 76 -5.04 -4.06 -29.52
C LYS A 76 -4.87 -4.44 -28.04
N ILE A 77 -4.00 -5.40 -27.74
CA ILE A 77 -3.72 -5.83 -26.36
C ILE A 77 -3.14 -4.67 -25.55
N ALA A 78 -2.17 -3.94 -26.11
CA ALA A 78 -1.58 -2.78 -25.43
C ALA A 78 -2.61 -1.70 -25.08
N ASP A 79 -3.49 -1.34 -26.02
CA ASP A 79 -4.52 -0.32 -25.79
C ASP A 79 -5.57 -0.79 -24.75
N GLU A 80 -5.94 -2.08 -24.74
CA GLU A 80 -6.85 -2.66 -23.75
C GLU A 80 -6.23 -2.70 -22.34
N VAL A 81 -4.98 -3.14 -22.21
CA VAL A 81 -4.23 -3.14 -20.95
C VAL A 81 -4.09 -1.71 -20.39
N GLU A 82 -3.71 -0.74 -21.22
CA GLU A 82 -3.59 0.66 -20.79
C GLU A 82 -4.92 1.25 -20.30
N LYS A 83 -6.02 0.92 -21.00
CA LYS A 83 -7.37 1.32 -20.61
C LYS A 83 -7.78 0.70 -19.28
N ALA A 84 -7.54 -0.59 -19.09
CA ALA A 84 -7.82 -1.30 -17.84
C ALA A 84 -7.02 -0.70 -16.67
N LEU A 85 -5.71 -0.45 -16.86
CA LEU A 85 -4.86 0.20 -15.84
C LEU A 85 -5.39 1.59 -15.46
N GLN A 86 -5.87 2.35 -16.44
CA GLN A 86 -6.45 3.67 -16.18
C GLN A 86 -7.75 3.58 -15.39
N ASN A 87 -8.60 2.59 -15.68
CA ASN A 87 -9.86 2.39 -14.95
C ASN A 87 -9.61 1.92 -13.52
N VAL A 88 -8.69 0.97 -13.32
CA VAL A 88 -8.28 0.53 -11.97
C VAL A 88 -7.77 1.73 -11.17
N HIS A 89 -6.88 2.55 -11.73
CA HIS A 89 -6.40 3.76 -11.04
C HIS A 89 -7.55 4.72 -10.67
N LYS A 90 -8.52 4.93 -11.57
CA LYS A 90 -9.68 5.80 -11.28
C LYS A 90 -10.61 5.22 -10.21
N SER A 91 -10.64 3.89 -10.05
CA SER A 91 -11.45 3.23 -9.04
C SER A 91 -10.87 3.32 -7.62
N LEU A 92 -9.57 3.61 -7.51
CA LEU A 92 -8.87 3.70 -6.23
C LEU A 92 -9.03 5.09 -5.61
N ASN A 93 -9.37 5.14 -4.33
CA ASN A 93 -9.28 6.38 -3.58
C ASN A 93 -7.82 6.70 -3.24
N ARG A 94 -7.51 7.98 -3.03
CA ARG A 94 -6.14 8.48 -2.83
C ARG A 94 -5.35 7.74 -1.74
N ASP A 95 -6.01 7.36 -0.65
CA ASP A 95 -5.36 6.74 0.52
C ASP A 95 -5.76 5.26 0.70
N GLU A 96 -6.47 4.69 -0.29
CA GLU A 96 -6.90 3.30 -0.28
C GLU A 96 -5.71 2.36 -0.43
N LEU A 97 -5.67 1.35 0.44
CA LEU A 97 -4.75 0.23 0.38
C LEU A 97 -5.57 -1.03 0.14
N VAL A 98 -5.22 -1.75 -0.91
CA VAL A 98 -5.84 -3.03 -1.26
C VAL A 98 -4.80 -4.13 -1.28
N THR A 99 -5.21 -5.37 -1.02
CA THR A 99 -4.31 -6.52 -1.11
C THR A 99 -3.94 -6.82 -2.56
N GLU A 100 -2.87 -7.58 -2.78
CA GLU A 100 -2.48 -8.04 -4.12
C GLU A 100 -3.60 -8.84 -4.82
N ALA A 101 -4.32 -9.69 -4.08
CA ALA A 101 -5.46 -10.43 -4.63
C ALA A 101 -6.60 -9.49 -5.08
N GLU A 102 -6.90 -8.47 -4.28
CA GLU A 102 -7.97 -7.52 -4.57
C GLU A 102 -7.65 -6.66 -5.81
N ILE A 103 -6.43 -6.11 -5.92
CA ILE A 103 -6.07 -5.31 -7.10
C ILE A 103 -6.06 -6.16 -8.38
N ILE A 104 -5.61 -7.42 -8.30
CA ILE A 104 -5.62 -8.36 -9.43
C ILE A 104 -7.07 -8.64 -9.84
N ASN A 105 -7.98 -8.85 -8.89
CA ASN A 105 -9.39 -9.07 -9.18
C ASN A 105 -10.04 -7.85 -9.83
N ARG A 106 -9.78 -6.62 -9.33
CA ARG A 106 -10.26 -5.38 -9.95
C ARG A 106 -9.74 -5.24 -11.38
N PHE A 107 -8.46 -5.54 -11.59
CA PHE A 107 -7.85 -5.46 -12.91
C PHE A 107 -8.39 -6.52 -13.88
N ARG A 108 -8.58 -7.76 -13.41
CA ARG A 108 -9.22 -8.86 -14.15
C ARG A 108 -10.64 -8.49 -14.57
N ALA A 109 -11.42 -7.85 -13.70
CA ALA A 109 -12.77 -7.40 -14.01
C ALA A 109 -12.81 -6.34 -15.14
N GLU A 110 -11.80 -5.47 -15.23
CA GLU A 110 -11.68 -4.48 -16.31
C GLU A 110 -11.29 -5.10 -17.66
N LEU A 111 -10.50 -6.18 -17.63
CA LEU A 111 -10.00 -6.88 -18.83
C LEU A 111 -11.01 -7.85 -19.46
N LYS A 112 -12.12 -8.17 -18.77
CA LYS A 112 -13.20 -9.05 -19.27
C LYS A 112 -12.65 -10.35 -19.89
N GLU A 113 -13.03 -10.65 -21.14
CA GLU A 113 -12.64 -11.87 -21.88
C GLU A 113 -11.12 -12.01 -22.09
N MET A 114 -10.36 -10.92 -22.10
CA MET A 114 -8.90 -10.96 -22.25
C MET A 114 -8.22 -11.59 -21.02
N ALA A 115 -8.85 -11.52 -19.84
CA ALA A 115 -8.24 -12.07 -18.63
C ALA A 115 -8.34 -13.59 -18.50
N GLU A 116 -9.24 -14.25 -19.24
CA GLU A 116 -9.43 -15.71 -19.17
C GLU A 116 -8.24 -16.47 -19.77
N GLY A 117 -7.46 -15.83 -20.64
CA GLY A 117 -6.28 -16.42 -21.29
C GLY A 117 -4.95 -16.24 -20.54
N HIS A 118 -4.91 -15.47 -19.44
CA HIS A 118 -3.66 -15.08 -18.80
C HIS A 118 -3.60 -15.45 -17.32
N ASN A 119 -2.43 -15.94 -16.90
CA ASN A 119 -2.16 -16.27 -15.50
C ASN A 119 -1.99 -15.00 -14.64
N GLU A 120 -1.99 -15.17 -13.31
CA GLU A 120 -1.83 -14.05 -12.38
C GLU A 120 -0.49 -13.31 -12.54
N GLU A 121 0.57 -14.01 -12.98
CA GLU A 121 1.90 -13.42 -13.15
C GLU A 121 1.93 -12.39 -14.28
N VAL A 122 1.26 -12.68 -15.40
CA VAL A 122 1.06 -11.71 -16.50
C VAL A 122 0.31 -10.48 -16.00
N LEU A 123 -0.76 -10.66 -15.20
CA LEU A 123 -1.51 -9.54 -14.64
C LEU A 123 -0.65 -8.67 -13.71
N LYS A 124 0.21 -9.27 -12.89
CA LYS A 124 1.17 -8.55 -12.05
C LYS A 124 2.18 -7.76 -12.89
N ARG A 125 2.70 -8.36 -13.96
CA ARG A 125 3.61 -7.69 -14.91
C ARG A 125 2.91 -6.52 -15.60
N TRP A 126 1.65 -6.66 -15.98
CA TRP A 126 0.86 -5.55 -16.53
C TRP A 126 0.62 -4.43 -15.52
N LEU A 127 0.32 -4.74 -14.27
CA LEU A 127 0.21 -3.73 -13.21
C LEU A 127 1.50 -2.91 -13.06
N SER A 128 2.67 -3.55 -13.20
CA SER A 128 3.98 -2.89 -13.14
C SER A 128 4.26 -1.91 -14.29
N ILE A 129 3.47 -1.95 -15.37
CA ILE A 129 3.56 -0.97 -16.47
C ILE A 129 3.07 0.40 -15.99
N SER A 130 2.09 0.43 -15.09
CA SER A 130 1.53 1.67 -14.55
C SER A 130 2.50 2.32 -13.58
N LYS A 131 2.73 3.63 -13.76
CA LYS A 131 3.43 4.48 -12.79
C LYS A 131 2.50 5.09 -11.76
N GLN A 132 1.19 4.96 -11.97
CA GLN A 132 0.17 5.58 -11.11
C GLN A 132 -0.34 4.61 -10.05
N ILE A 133 -0.13 3.31 -10.24
CA ILE A 133 -0.47 2.27 -9.27
C ILE A 133 0.85 1.66 -8.80
N GLY A 134 1.00 1.50 -7.49
CA GLY A 134 2.24 0.97 -6.92
C GLY A 134 1.98 0.01 -5.77
N LYS A 135 3.01 -0.75 -5.43
CA LYS A 135 3.05 -1.69 -4.30
C LYS A 135 3.91 -1.09 -3.19
N ASN A 136 3.41 -1.09 -1.96
CA ASN A 136 4.15 -0.68 -0.78
C ASN A 136 5.07 -1.82 -0.28
N PRO A 137 5.98 -1.56 0.68
CA PRO A 137 6.86 -2.60 1.22
C PRO A 137 6.14 -3.74 1.98
N LEU A 138 4.89 -3.54 2.42
CA LEU A 138 4.08 -4.59 3.03
C LEU A 138 3.39 -5.50 2.01
N GLY A 139 3.41 -5.11 0.74
CA GLY A 139 2.80 -5.81 -0.37
C GLY A 139 1.39 -5.34 -0.74
N ASP A 140 0.89 -4.29 -0.10
CA ASP A 140 -0.39 -3.67 -0.45
C ASP A 140 -0.24 -2.75 -1.65
N TRP A 141 -1.31 -2.61 -2.41
CA TRP A 141 -1.38 -1.84 -3.64
C TRP A 141 -2.29 -0.61 -3.47
N GLY A 142 -2.01 0.44 -4.25
CA GLY A 142 -2.77 1.68 -4.23
C GLY A 142 -2.16 2.75 -5.15
N PRO A 143 -2.64 4.00 -5.07
CA PRO A 143 -2.07 5.11 -5.84
C PRO A 143 -0.59 5.36 -5.52
N ALA A 144 0.27 5.41 -6.53
CA ALA A 144 1.73 5.52 -6.37
C ALA A 144 2.20 6.87 -5.80
N ASP A 145 1.36 7.89 -5.83
CA ASP A 145 1.60 9.18 -5.20
C ASP A 145 1.16 9.23 -3.73
N SER A 146 0.42 8.22 -3.26
CA SER A 146 -0.02 8.11 -1.87
C SER A 146 1.17 7.90 -0.93
N PRO A 147 1.21 8.59 0.23
CA PRO A 147 2.20 8.33 1.28
C PRO A 147 2.17 6.88 1.81
N ASN A 148 1.03 6.19 1.64
CA ASN A 148 0.85 4.81 2.08
C ASN A 148 1.49 3.80 1.11
N ILE A 149 1.78 4.23 -0.12
CA ILE A 149 2.47 3.44 -1.14
C ILE A 149 3.93 3.86 -1.24
N ARG A 150 4.17 5.16 -1.46
CA ARG A 150 5.51 5.71 -1.60
C ARG A 150 6.04 6.20 -0.26
N VAL A 151 6.50 5.26 0.54
CA VAL A 151 7.10 5.48 1.85
C VAL A 151 8.41 6.26 1.71
N LYS A 152 8.49 7.49 2.24
CA LYS A 152 9.69 8.34 2.10
C LYS A 152 10.52 8.45 3.37
N GLY A 153 9.89 8.29 4.53
CA GLY A 153 10.55 8.51 5.81
C GLY A 153 9.84 7.82 6.96
N ILE A 154 10.38 8.02 8.15
CA ILE A 154 9.97 7.27 9.36
C ILE A 154 8.49 7.44 9.71
N ARG A 155 7.89 8.60 9.43
CA ARG A 155 6.46 8.85 9.65
C ARG A 155 5.55 7.96 8.80
N ASP A 156 5.94 7.67 7.56
CA ASP A 156 5.17 6.81 6.66
C ASP A 156 5.33 5.34 7.06
N TYR A 157 6.55 4.94 7.44
CA TYR A 157 6.80 3.62 8.02
C TYR A 157 6.02 3.40 9.32
N ALA A 158 5.99 4.42 10.20
CA ALA A 158 5.22 4.37 11.43
C ALA A 158 3.71 4.25 11.14
N TYR A 159 3.22 4.96 10.13
CA TYR A 159 1.80 4.90 9.76
C TYR A 159 1.43 3.48 9.31
N LEU A 160 2.22 2.88 8.44
CA LEU A 160 2.01 1.50 7.97
C LEU A 160 2.16 0.48 9.10
N ALA A 161 3.14 0.65 10.00
CA ALA A 161 3.33 -0.22 11.16
C ALA A 161 2.12 -0.20 12.11
N VAL A 162 1.65 0.99 12.49
CA VAL A 162 0.48 1.15 13.36
C VAL A 162 -0.79 0.65 12.66
N LYS A 163 -0.97 0.97 11.37
CA LYS A 163 -2.13 0.53 10.58
C LYS A 163 -2.22 -0.99 10.50
N ARG A 164 -1.10 -1.67 10.26
CA ARG A 164 -1.00 -3.13 10.22
C ARG A 164 -1.25 -3.77 11.59
N HIS A 165 -0.77 -3.15 12.67
CA HIS A 165 -1.01 -3.63 14.02
C HIS A 165 -2.48 -3.54 14.43
N GLY A 166 -3.21 -2.51 13.97
CA GLY A 166 -4.67 -2.40 14.13
C GLY A 166 -5.16 -1.88 15.48
N SER A 167 -4.25 -1.58 16.40
CA SER A 167 -4.54 -0.96 17.72
C SER A 167 -3.49 0.11 18.08
N PRO A 168 -3.75 0.97 19.08
CA PRO A 168 -2.77 1.93 19.56
C PRO A 168 -1.49 1.23 20.01
N MET A 169 -0.33 1.81 19.69
CA MET A 169 0.98 1.20 19.91
C MET A 169 1.93 2.16 20.60
N HIS A 170 2.83 1.65 21.45
CA HIS A 170 3.79 2.52 22.15
C HIS A 170 4.90 2.97 21.18
N PHE A 171 5.37 4.22 21.25
CA PHE A 171 6.35 4.75 20.28
C PHE A 171 7.66 3.93 20.18
N ARG A 172 8.04 3.22 21.25
CA ARG A 172 9.18 2.26 21.24
C ARG A 172 8.87 1.04 20.38
N GLU A 173 7.72 0.42 20.59
CA GLU A 173 7.23 -0.72 19.82
C GLU A 173 7.04 -0.33 18.34
N VAL A 174 6.62 0.90 18.05
CA VAL A 174 6.56 1.41 16.67
C VAL A 174 7.94 1.42 16.04
N ALA A 175 8.97 1.90 16.73
CA ALA A 175 10.33 1.92 16.21
C ALA A 175 10.87 0.49 15.97
N GLU A 176 10.63 -0.43 16.91
CA GLU A 176 11.00 -1.85 16.78
C GLU A 176 10.28 -2.51 15.59
N THR A 177 8.97 -2.32 15.48
CA THR A 177 8.15 -2.83 14.39
C THR A 177 8.62 -2.31 13.03
N ILE A 178 9.06 -1.05 12.94
CA ILE A 178 9.61 -0.51 11.69
C ILE A 178 10.92 -1.23 11.30
N ASN A 179 11.79 -1.50 12.27
CA ASN A 179 13.03 -2.24 12.02
C ASN A 179 12.72 -3.66 11.53
N GLU A 180 11.75 -4.33 12.16
CA GLU A 180 11.37 -5.71 11.84
C GLU A 180 10.66 -5.84 10.49
N LEU A 181 9.66 -4.99 10.21
CA LEU A 181 8.85 -5.10 9.00
C LEU A 181 9.56 -4.58 7.75
N PHE A 182 10.41 -3.57 7.89
CA PHE A 182 10.97 -2.85 6.73
C PHE A 182 12.49 -2.90 6.63
N GLY A 183 13.18 -3.52 7.60
CA GLY A 183 14.65 -3.51 7.66
C GLY A 183 15.24 -2.10 7.77
N HIS A 184 14.44 -1.11 8.20
CA HIS A 184 14.82 0.29 8.20
C HIS A 184 15.14 0.76 9.62
N LYS A 185 16.38 1.23 9.85
CA LYS A 185 16.87 1.64 11.17
C LYS A 185 16.07 2.83 11.73
N ALA A 186 15.11 2.53 12.58
CA ALA A 186 14.26 3.48 13.28
C ALA A 186 14.81 3.77 14.69
N HIS A 187 15.23 5.01 14.92
CA HIS A 187 15.63 5.47 16.25
C HIS A 187 14.41 5.89 17.06
N VAL A 188 14.26 5.35 18.27
CA VAL A 188 13.14 5.61 19.20
C VAL A 188 12.84 7.11 19.36
N ALA A 189 13.86 7.93 19.60
CA ALA A 189 13.69 9.37 19.78
C ALA A 189 13.19 10.07 18.51
N THR A 190 13.71 9.68 17.34
CA THR A 190 13.28 10.22 16.05
C THR A 190 11.85 9.79 15.73
N THR A 191 11.53 8.51 15.90
CA THR A 191 10.17 7.99 15.72
C THR A 191 9.18 8.73 16.61
N HIS A 192 9.51 8.95 17.88
CA HIS A 192 8.64 9.71 18.78
C HIS A 192 8.40 11.15 18.30
N ASN A 193 9.45 11.87 17.90
CA ASN A 193 9.33 13.24 17.39
C ASN A 193 8.50 13.31 16.11
N GLU A 194 8.61 12.31 15.26
CA GLU A 194 7.90 12.26 13.97
C GLU A 194 6.43 11.87 14.15
N LEU A 195 6.11 11.01 15.12
CA LEU A 195 4.73 10.72 15.55
C LEU A 195 4.03 11.97 16.11
N ILE A 196 4.74 12.80 16.88
CA ILE A 196 4.17 14.06 17.43
C ILE A 196 3.89 15.07 16.31
N LYS A 197 4.77 15.18 15.32
CA LYS A 197 4.69 16.19 14.25
C LYS A 197 3.66 15.85 13.17
N ASP A 198 3.27 14.57 13.04
CA ASP A 198 2.42 14.12 11.96
C ASP A 198 0.95 14.03 12.41
N PRO A 199 0.03 14.79 11.76
CA PRO A 199 -1.38 14.88 12.17
C PRO A 199 -2.17 13.57 11.99
N ARG A 200 -1.60 12.56 11.30
CA ARG A 200 -2.20 11.23 11.17
C ARG A 200 -2.18 10.44 12.48
N PHE A 201 -1.39 10.86 13.46
CA PHE A 201 -1.30 10.22 14.76
C PHE A 201 -1.90 11.07 15.87
N VAL A 202 -2.41 10.38 16.88
CA VAL A 202 -2.95 10.99 18.09
C VAL A 202 -2.42 10.25 19.31
N LEU A 203 -1.94 11.01 20.30
CA LEU A 203 -1.49 10.46 21.59
C LEU A 203 -2.71 10.13 22.45
N VAL A 204 -2.88 8.85 22.78
CA VAL A 204 -4.06 8.33 23.52
C VAL A 204 -3.74 7.88 24.94
N GLY A 205 -2.46 7.73 25.27
CA GLY A 205 -1.98 7.32 26.58
C GLY A 205 -0.48 7.63 26.74
N ARG A 206 0.13 7.22 27.85
CA ARG A 206 1.57 7.47 28.10
C ARG A 206 2.43 6.78 27.04
N GLY A 207 2.85 7.55 26.04
CA GLY A 207 3.63 7.06 24.89
C GLY A 207 2.86 6.21 23.88
N LEU A 208 1.53 6.08 24.02
CA LEU A 208 0.67 5.30 23.11
C LEU A 208 0.11 6.18 22.01
N TYR A 209 0.37 5.81 20.76
CA TYR A 209 -0.11 6.51 19.57
C TYR A 209 -1.12 5.66 18.81
N ALA A 210 -2.19 6.29 18.36
CA ALA A 210 -3.21 5.70 17.49
C ALA A 210 -3.31 6.50 16.18
N LEU A 211 -3.97 5.92 15.16
CA LEU A 211 -4.28 6.66 13.94
C LEU A 211 -5.52 7.54 14.14
N THR A 212 -5.45 8.78 13.65
CA THR A 212 -6.56 9.73 13.70
C THR A 212 -7.81 9.20 12.97
N GLU A 213 -7.62 8.47 11.87
CA GLU A 213 -8.71 7.87 11.08
C GLU A 213 -9.53 6.81 11.85
N TRP A 214 -8.99 6.26 12.94
CA TRP A 214 -9.71 5.31 13.79
C TRP A 214 -10.70 5.99 14.75
N GLY A 215 -10.78 7.32 14.76
CA GLY A 215 -11.69 8.09 15.60
C GLY A 215 -11.17 8.35 17.02
N TYR A 216 -9.90 8.03 17.30
CA TYR A 216 -9.27 8.43 18.55
C TYR A 216 -9.09 9.94 18.58
N THR A 217 -9.38 10.56 19.72
CA THR A 217 -9.17 11.98 19.93
C THR A 217 -8.45 12.19 21.24
N ALA A 218 -7.38 12.98 21.21
CA ALA A 218 -6.67 13.40 22.40
C ALA A 218 -7.59 14.32 23.22
N GLY A 219 -7.64 14.12 24.54
CA GLY A 219 -8.37 14.99 25.47
C GLY A 219 -9.87 14.70 25.53
N VAL A 220 -10.58 14.70 24.40
CA VAL A 220 -12.06 14.72 24.40
C VAL A 220 -12.70 13.49 25.06
N VAL A 221 -12.16 12.28 24.83
CA VAL A 221 -12.70 11.08 25.49
C VAL A 221 -12.47 11.13 27.00
N LYS A 222 -11.34 11.71 27.45
CA LYS A 222 -11.06 11.89 28.88
C LYS A 222 -11.97 12.95 29.49
N ASP A 223 -12.27 14.01 28.75
CA ASP A 223 -13.20 15.05 29.17
C ASP A 223 -14.62 14.50 29.32
N VAL A 224 -15.09 13.73 28.34
CA VAL A 224 -16.39 13.03 28.40
C VAL A 224 -16.44 12.00 29.52
N LEU A 225 -15.39 11.18 29.67
CA LEU A 225 -15.30 10.22 30.77
C LEU A 225 -15.33 10.91 32.14
N ARG A 226 -14.67 12.06 32.25
CA ARG A 226 -14.69 12.85 33.46
C ARG A 226 -16.08 13.42 33.72
N GLU A 227 -16.71 14.04 32.74
CA GLU A 227 -18.06 14.60 32.86
C GLU A 227 -19.10 13.52 33.25
N ILE A 228 -19.02 12.33 32.65
CA ILE A 228 -19.88 11.19 33.01
C ILE A 228 -19.67 10.77 34.46
N LEU A 229 -18.41 10.62 34.91
CA LEU A 229 -18.10 10.20 36.28
C LEU A 229 -18.34 11.31 37.32
N GLU A 230 -18.26 12.59 36.94
CA GLU A 230 -18.65 13.73 37.77
C GLU A 230 -20.16 13.75 38.00
N ASN A 231 -20.96 13.49 36.95
CA ASN A 231 -22.41 13.55 37.02
C ASN A 231 -23.05 12.31 37.66
N GLU A 232 -22.51 11.11 37.38
CA GLU A 232 -23.14 9.83 37.75
C GLU A 232 -22.43 9.12 38.92
N GLY A 233 -21.22 9.58 39.28
CA GLY A 233 -20.39 8.92 40.28
C GLY A 233 -19.70 7.66 39.74
N PRO A 234 -19.24 6.76 40.63
CA PRO A 234 -18.49 5.58 40.22
C PRO A 234 -19.33 4.60 39.39
N LEU A 235 -18.85 4.23 38.20
CA LEU A 235 -19.55 3.36 37.27
C LEU A 235 -18.73 2.12 36.91
N SER A 236 -19.41 1.02 36.56
CA SER A 236 -18.74 -0.16 36.02
C SER A 236 -18.21 0.09 34.61
N ARG A 237 -17.27 -0.76 34.19
CA ARG A 237 -16.68 -0.70 32.84
C ARG A 237 -17.75 -0.68 31.74
N ASP A 238 -18.74 -1.55 31.86
CA ASP A 238 -19.74 -1.75 30.80
C ASP A 238 -20.73 -0.57 30.77
N GLU A 239 -21.10 -0.01 31.94
CA GLU A 239 -21.92 1.21 32.03
C GLU A 239 -21.23 2.43 31.44
N ILE A 240 -19.92 2.57 31.65
CA ILE A 240 -19.12 3.66 31.07
C ILE A 240 -19.08 3.52 29.55
N ILE A 241 -18.87 2.31 29.03
CA ILE A 241 -18.86 2.08 27.58
C ILE A 241 -20.20 2.47 26.96
N ASP A 242 -21.31 2.04 27.57
CA ASP A 242 -22.64 2.35 27.06
C ASP A 242 -22.95 3.85 27.08
N LYS A 243 -22.53 4.57 28.13
CA LYS A 243 -22.74 6.03 28.22
C LYS A 243 -21.86 6.81 27.24
N VAL A 244 -20.57 6.48 27.14
CA VAL A 244 -19.67 7.15 26.18
C VAL A 244 -20.14 6.92 24.74
N ARG A 245 -20.66 5.73 24.42
CA ARG A 245 -21.24 5.43 23.10
C ARG A 245 -22.50 6.23 22.78
N LYS A 246 -23.30 6.61 23.79
CA LYS A 246 -24.49 7.45 23.62
C LYS A 246 -24.13 8.89 23.31
N GLU A 247 -23.07 9.41 23.94
CA GLU A 247 -22.63 10.78 23.71
C GLU A 247 -21.73 10.91 22.47
N ARG A 248 -21.00 9.84 22.11
CA ARG A 248 -20.06 9.90 20.99
C ARG A 248 -19.81 8.54 20.35
N TYR A 249 -19.61 8.55 19.03
CA TYR A 249 -19.22 7.36 18.29
C TYR A 249 -17.72 7.07 18.49
N VAL A 250 -17.39 6.22 19.47
CA VAL A 250 -16.02 5.78 19.80
C VAL A 250 -15.99 4.26 19.99
N LYS A 251 -14.86 3.62 19.66
CA LYS A 251 -14.68 2.17 19.84
C LYS A 251 -14.45 1.85 21.32
N ASP A 252 -14.94 0.71 21.79
CA ASP A 252 -14.80 0.27 23.19
C ASP A 252 -13.34 0.25 23.67
N ASN A 253 -12.42 -0.21 22.82
CA ASN A 253 -10.98 -0.20 23.12
C ASN A 253 -10.44 1.22 23.37
N THR A 254 -10.98 2.24 22.70
CA THR A 254 -10.60 3.64 22.93
C THR A 254 -11.00 4.10 24.33
N ILE A 255 -12.17 3.69 24.80
CA ILE A 255 -12.68 4.03 26.13
C ILE A 255 -11.81 3.35 27.19
N LEU A 256 -11.49 2.08 27.00
CA LEU A 256 -10.69 1.28 27.92
C LEU A 256 -9.26 1.82 28.08
N VAL A 257 -8.60 2.20 26.98
CA VAL A 257 -7.24 2.77 27.04
C VAL A 257 -7.22 4.11 27.78
N ASN A 258 -8.26 4.94 27.62
CA ASN A 258 -8.34 6.21 28.34
C ASN A 258 -8.66 6.02 29.83
N LEU A 259 -9.46 5.01 30.20
CA LEU A 259 -9.74 4.65 31.60
C LEU A 259 -8.51 4.11 32.35
N GLN A 260 -7.44 3.72 31.65
CA GLN A 260 -6.17 3.32 32.28
C GLN A 260 -5.31 4.51 32.73
N ASP A 261 -5.71 5.75 32.44
CA ASP A 261 -4.99 6.93 32.91
C ASP A 261 -5.20 7.14 34.41
N THR A 262 -4.26 6.63 35.21
CA THR A 262 -4.29 6.69 36.68
C THR A 262 -4.21 8.11 37.25
N ASN A 263 -3.89 9.11 36.43
CA ASN A 263 -3.90 10.51 36.86
C ASN A 263 -5.32 11.10 36.90
N LEU A 264 -6.27 10.52 36.16
CA LEU A 264 -7.63 11.05 36.03
C LEU A 264 -8.68 10.07 36.55
N PHE A 265 -8.40 8.76 36.48
CA PHE A 265 -9.35 7.72 36.83
C PHE A 265 -8.71 6.70 37.80
N LYS A 266 -9.46 6.31 38.84
CA LYS A 266 -9.08 5.26 39.79
C LYS A 266 -10.04 4.09 39.67
N LYS A 267 -9.50 2.88 39.62
CA LYS A 267 -10.30 1.64 39.69
C LYS A 267 -10.50 1.25 41.16
N LEU A 268 -11.74 1.19 41.59
CA LEU A 268 -12.14 0.81 42.93
C LEU A 268 -12.08 -0.71 43.12
N ALA A 269 -12.02 -1.15 44.39
CA ALA A 269 -11.96 -2.57 44.75
C ALA A 269 -13.19 -3.38 44.26
N ASN A 270 -14.33 -2.72 44.06
CA ASN A 270 -15.55 -3.31 43.53
C ASN A 270 -15.58 -3.41 41.98
N GLY A 271 -14.50 -3.03 41.30
CA GLY A 271 -14.39 -3.09 39.84
C GLY A 271 -14.96 -1.89 39.08
N GLN A 272 -15.51 -0.89 39.79
CA GLN A 272 -15.97 0.38 39.22
C GLN A 272 -14.81 1.37 39.04
N TYR A 273 -14.99 2.36 38.16
CA TYR A 273 -14.08 3.47 37.97
C TYR A 273 -14.66 4.73 38.58
N ALA A 274 -13.82 5.51 39.23
CA ALA A 274 -14.13 6.83 39.78
C ALA A 274 -13.06 7.83 39.32
N LEU A 275 -13.30 9.11 39.54
CA LEU A 275 -12.28 10.14 39.35
C LEU A 275 -11.14 9.96 40.36
N ALA A 276 -9.91 10.10 39.89
CA ALA A 276 -8.75 10.24 40.78
C ALA A 276 -8.84 11.59 41.51
N ASP A 277 -8.46 11.61 42.79
CA ASP A 277 -8.42 12.83 43.60
C ASP A 277 -7.22 13.72 43.22
#